data_AF-A0A6P3VE52-F1
#
_entry.id   AF-A0A6P3VE52-F1
#
_cell.length_a   1.000
_cell.length_b   1.000
_cell.length_c   1.000
_cell.angle_alpha   90.00
_cell.angle_beta   90.00
_cell.angle_gamma   90.00
#
_symmetry.space_group_name_H-M   'P 1'
#
loop_
_entity.id
_entity.type
_entity.pdbx_description
1 polymer ?
#
loop_
_entity_poly.entity_id
_entity_poly.type
_entity_poly.pdbx_seq_one_letter_code
_entity_poly.pdbx_strand_id
1 'polypeptide(L)' 'MFNVKACVEYVVEWAAKDSYDFLTTIILALSPLFLASAILSWKLAKMIKAQEKEQKKKQKYQENIAKAKQLKKRFKG' A
#
# COMPACT_ATOMS: atom_id res chain seq x y z
N MET A 1 23.50 1.17 -23.25
CA MET A 1 22.09 1.43 -23.59
C MET A 1 21.40 0.08 -23.60
N PHE A 2 20.56 -0.23 -22.60
CA PHE A 2 19.91 -1.54 -22.51
C PHE A 2 19.04 -1.76 -23.73
N ASN A 3 19.33 -2.80 -24.53
CA ASN A 3 18.59 -3.08 -25.75
C ASN A 3 17.30 -3.84 -25.39
N VAL A 4 16.29 -3.08 -24.97
CA VAL A 4 14.98 -3.59 -24.57
C VAL A 4 14.37 -4.44 -25.69
N LYS A 5 14.63 -4.08 -26.95
CA LYS A 5 14.14 -4.81 -28.12
C LYS A 5 14.68 -6.24 -28.18
N ALA A 6 15.99 -6.42 -27.97
CA ALA A 6 16.62 -7.74 -27.91
C ALA A 6 16.14 -8.58 -26.72
N CYS A 7 15.85 -7.94 -25.58
CA CYS A 7 15.30 -8.62 -24.40
C CYS A 7 13.87 -9.11 -24.65
N VAL A 8 13.04 -8.28 -25.30
CA VAL A 8 11.66 -8.65 -25.67
C VAL A 8 11.67 -9.76 -26.72
N GLU A 9 12.52 -9.69 -27.74
CA GLU A 9 12.64 -10.73 -28.76
C GLU A 9 13.06 -12.08 -28.14
N TYR A 10 14.03 -12.08 -27.24
CA TYR A 10 14.43 -13.27 -26.48
C TYR A 10 13.30 -13.86 -25.64
N VAL A 11 12.55 -13.00 -24.92
CA VAL A 11 11.39 -13.42 -24.11
C VAL A 11 10.28 -14.01 -24.97
N VAL A 12 10.02 -13.42 -26.14
CA VAL A 12 9.00 -13.90 -27.08
C VAL A 12 9.41 -15.23 -27.71
N GLU A 13 10.68 -15.38 -28.10
CA GLU A 13 11.21 -16.63 -28.63
C GLU A 13 11.14 -17.75 -27.57
N TRP A 14 11.47 -17.43 -26.32
CA TRP A 14 11.38 -18.37 -25.21
C TRP A 14 9.94 -18.80 -24.93
N ALA A 15 9.00 -17.85 -24.94
CA ALA A 15 7.57 -18.15 -24.79
C ALA A 15 6.99 -18.98 -25.94
N ALA A 16 7.52 -18.81 -27.16
CA ALA A 16 7.08 -19.55 -28.34
C ALA A 16 7.61 -20.99 -28.37
N LYS A 17 8.79 -21.24 -27.81
CA LYS A 17 9.45 -22.55 -27.82
C LYS A 17 8.88 -23.49 -26.75
N ASP A 18 8.76 -23.01 -25.51
CA ASP A 18 8.25 -23.79 -24.39
C ASP A 18 7.40 -22.91 -23.46
N SER A 19 6.15 -22.70 -23.86
CA SER A 19 5.20 -21.82 -23.18
C SER A 19 4.94 -22.21 -21.71
N TYR A 20 4.99 -23.51 -21.39
CA TYR A 20 4.75 -24.00 -20.03
C TYR A 20 5.94 -23.72 -19.09
N ASP A 21 7.17 -23.86 -19.58
CA ASP A 21 8.40 -23.60 -18.83
C ASP A 21 8.57 -22.09 -18.58
N PHE A 22 8.24 -21.29 -19.59
CA PHE A 22 8.16 -19.83 -19.49
C PHE A 22 7.20 -19.37 -18.40
N LEU A 23 5.94 -19.84 -18.46
CA LEU A 23 4.91 -19.47 -17.51
C LEU A 23 5.25 -19.93 -16.10
N THR A 24 5.77 -21.16 -15.95
CA THR A 24 6.16 -21.70 -14.65
C THR A 24 7.27 -20.85 -14.04
N THR A 25 8.30 -20.48 -14.80
CA THR A 25 9.40 -19.65 -14.29
C THR A 25 8.92 -18.26 -13.87
N ILE A 26 8.05 -17.64 -14.68
CA ILE A 26 7.47 -16.33 -14.33
C ILE A 26 6.60 -16.44 -13.09
N ILE A 27 5.71 -17.42 -13.01
CA ILE A 27 4.83 -17.62 -11.85
C ILE A 27 5.66 -17.93 -10.62
N LEU A 28 6.71 -18.74 -10.73
CA LEU A 28 7.60 -19.09 -9.63
C LEU A 28 8.40 -17.88 -9.11
N ALA A 29 8.81 -16.97 -9.99
CA ALA A 29 9.49 -15.73 -9.61
C ALA A 29 8.51 -14.66 -9.09
N LEU A 30 7.33 -14.54 -9.70
CA LEU A 30 6.34 -13.53 -9.39
C LEU A 30 5.57 -13.87 -8.11
N SER A 31 5.30 -15.15 -7.83
CA SER A 31 4.59 -15.59 -6.63
C SER A 31 5.25 -15.09 -5.34
N PRO A 32 6.55 -15.33 -5.06
CA PRO A 32 7.18 -14.83 -3.84
C PRO A 32 7.25 -13.30 -3.80
N LEU A 33 7.45 -12.63 -4.94
CA LEU A 33 7.45 -11.17 -5.01
C LEU A 33 6.06 -10.59 -4.69
N PHE A 34 5.00 -11.24 -5.17
CA PHE A 34 3.62 -10.87 -4.91
C PHE A 34 3.25 -11.10 -3.44
N LEU A 35 3.64 -12.23 -2.87
CA LEU A 35 3.49 -12.52 -1.44
C LEU A 35 4.20 -11.49 -0.56
N ALA A 36 5.45 -11.14 -0.88
CA ALA A 36 6.19 -10.10 -0.18
C ALA A 36 5.45 -8.74 -0.26
N SER A 37 4.96 -8.39 -1.45
CA SER A 37 4.19 -7.15 -1.67
C SER A 37 2.88 -7.13 -0.89
N ALA A 38 2.18 -8.27 -0.80
CA ALA A 38 0.95 -8.41 -0.02
C ALA A 38 1.20 -8.27 1.49
N ILE A 39 2.26 -8.91 2.02
CA ILE A 39 2.66 -8.78 3.43
C ILE A 39 3.01 -7.32 3.74
N LEU A 40 3.77 -6.67 2.86
CA LEU A 40 4.18 -5.29 3.03
C LEU A 40 2.98 -4.35 3.00
N SER A 41 2.06 -4.56 2.05
CA SER A 41 0.81 -3.80 1.93
C SER A 41 -0.08 -3.98 3.17
N TRP A 42 -0.15 -5.19 3.72
CA TRP A 42 -0.88 -5.43 4.97
C TRP A 42 -0.23 -4.72 6.15
N LYS A 43 1.11 -4.77 6.28
CA LYS A 43 1.82 -4.04 7.32
C LYS A 43 1.53 -2.54 7.23
N LEU A 44 1.58 -1.97 6.02
CA LEU A 44 1.28 -0.57 5.78
C LEU A 44 -0.17 -0.22 6.13
N ALA A 45 -1.12 -1.05 5.71
CA ALA A 45 -2.54 -0.87 6.04
C ALA A 45 -2.79 -0.91 7.56
N LYS A 46 -2.07 -1.76 8.32
CA LYS A 46 -2.14 -1.77 9.79
C LYS A 46 -1.63 -0.46 10.39
N MET A 47 -0.53 0.09 9.88
CA MET A 47 0.03 1.36 10.35
C MET A 47 -0.92 2.53 10.08
N ILE A 48 -1.53 2.58 8.89
CA ILE A 48 -2.53 3.60 8.54
C ILE A 48 -3.74 3.51 9.48
N LYS A 49 -4.27 2.30 9.72
CA LYS A 49 -5.40 2.09 10.65
C LYS A 49 -5.06 2.52 12.08
N ALA A 50 -3.83 2.29 12.54
CA ALA A 50 -3.39 2.72 13.86
C ALA A 50 -3.28 4.25 13.95
N GLN A 51 -2.65 4.89 12.96
CA GLN A 51 -2.55 6.34 12.88
C GLN A 51 -3.92 7.00 12.81
N GLU A 52 -4.87 6.46 12.04
CA GLU A 52 -6.23 7.01 11.94
C GLU A 52 -6.95 6.97 13.30
N LYS A 53 -6.82 5.88 14.06
CA LYS A 53 -7.40 5.77 15.40
C LYS A 53 -6.81 6.80 16.37
N GLU A 54 -5.50 7.01 16.30
CA GLU A 54 -4.83 7.99 17.16
C GLU A 54 -5.25 9.43 16.80
N GLN A 55 -5.29 9.76 15.51
CA GLN A 55 -5.74 11.06 15.02
C GLN A 55 -7.20 11.34 15.41
N LYS A 56 -8.09 10.34 15.26
CA LYS A 56 -9.50 10.46 15.70
C LYS A 56 -9.63 10.76 17.20
N LYS A 57 -8.78 10.18 18.05
CA LYS A 57 -8.76 10.50 19.50
C LYS A 57 -8.32 11.94 19.76
N LYS A 58 -7.24 12.39 19.09
CA LYS A 58 -6.73 13.76 19.20
C LYS A 58 -7.75 14.79 18.72
N GLN A 59 -8.44 14.50 17.61
CA GLN A 59 -9.49 15.36 17.05
C GLN A 59 -10.69 15.49 18.00
N LYS A 60 -11.20 14.37 18.53
CA LYS A 60 -12.29 14.39 19.53
C LYS A 60 -11.94 15.19 20.79
N TYR A 61 -10.70 15.09 21.24
CA TYR A 61 -10.22 15.87 22.39
C TYR A 61 -10.20 17.38 22.10
N GLN A 62 -9.67 17.78 20.95
CA GLN A 62 -9.66 19.17 20.49
C GLN A 62 -11.08 19.73 20.33
N GLU A 63 -12.00 18.97 19.73
CA GLU A 63 -13.40 19.36 19.56
C GLU A 63 -14.09 19.59 20.91
N ASN A 64 -13.86 18.70 21.89
CA ASN A 64 -14.42 18.84 23.23
C ASN A 64 -13.87 20.07 23.97
N ILE A 65 -12.56 20.36 23.85
CA ILE A 65 -11.96 21.58 24.40
C ILE A 65 -12.55 22.82 23.72
N ALA A 66 -12.67 22.81 22.39
CA ALA A 66 -13.22 23.95 21.64
C ALA A 66 -14.66 24.24 22.07
N LYS A 67 -15.50 23.20 22.19
CA LYS A 67 -16.88 23.32 22.68
C LYS A 67 -16.94 23.86 24.11
N ALA A 68 -16.09 23.36 25.02
CA ALA A 68 -16.04 23.87 26.39
C ALA A 68 -15.59 25.35 26.46
N LYS A 69 -14.62 25.75 25.64
CA LYS A 69 -14.18 27.15 25.52
C LYS A 69 -15.29 28.05 24.97
N GLN A 70 -16.04 27.60 23.96
CA GLN A 70 -17.19 28.35 23.43
C GLN A 70 -18.31 28.49 24.46
N LEU A 71 -18.61 27.43 25.21
CA LEU A 71 -19.63 27.45 26.26
C LEU A 71 -19.27 28.45 27.38
N LYS A 72 -18.01 28.47 27.83
CA LYS A 72 -17.53 29.47 28.81
C LYS A 72 -17.64 30.91 28.30
N LYS A 73 -17.43 31.17 27.01
CA LYS A 73 -17.62 32.49 26.41
C LYS A 73 -19.09 32.90 26.42
N ARG A 74 -20.01 31.97 26.12
CA ARG A 74 -21.46 32.21 26.13
C ARG A 74 -22.03 32.51 27.51
N PHE A 75 -21.48 31.92 28.56
CA PHE A 75 -21.91 32.17 29.94
C PHE A 75 -21.33 33.45 30.57
N LYS A 76 -20.33 34.07 29.95
CA LYS A 76 -19.68 35.30 30.44
C LYS A 76 -20.11 36.58 29.70
N GLY A 77 -20.88 36.44 28.63
CA GLY A 77 -21.43 37.56 27.84
C GLY A 77 -22.85 37.88 28.22
#